data_AF-A0A8T4N858-F1
#
_entry.id   AF-A0A8T4N858-F1
#
_cell.length_a   1.000
_cell.length_b   1.000
_cell.length_c   1.000
_cell.angle_alpha   90.00
_cell.angle_beta   90.00
_cell.angle_gamma   90.00
#
_symmetry.space_group_name_H-M   'P 1'
#
loop_
_entity.id
_entity.type
_entity.pdbx_description
1 polymer ?
#
loop_
_entity_poly.entity_id
_entity_poly.type
_entity_poly.pdbx_seq_one_letter_code
_entity_poly.pdbx_strand_id
1 'polypeptide(L)'
;MTTMEEKYYNRREALCKIGKTLTGLVATLSFPSIATASQTPYPYKTPTSREDLYNIPENHLLARAIYGEADSCVPDEQIAIAYTSINRLHDNKSYNGQNSLTEVLLHIQNGRHQYDCFKDISTDLNLVTNFQRTLDPARYDMKNWLQCLKIANDVIVNKYPNLNKKQTSYVTNWKIKEWEKHGRTPSWFSKSTPVLIDSPYAHLFEHEFIE
;
A
#
# COMPACT_ATOMS: atom_id res chain seq x y z
N MET A 1 24.41 -25.09 0.00
CA MET A 1 23.27 -24.29 -0.50
C MET A 1 22.27 -24.19 0.63
N THR A 2 22.17 -23.05 1.30
CA THR A 2 21.09 -22.81 2.28
C THR A 2 19.78 -22.65 1.51
N THR A 3 18.72 -23.31 1.95
CA THR A 3 17.40 -23.19 1.31
C THR A 3 16.91 -21.73 1.41
N MET A 4 16.05 -21.29 0.48
CA MET A 4 15.45 -19.94 0.57
C MET A 4 14.83 -19.71 1.96
N GLU A 5 14.20 -20.74 2.53
CA GLU A 5 13.61 -20.75 3.88
C GLU A 5 14.61 -20.39 5.00
N GLU A 6 15.85 -20.86 4.96
CA GLU A 6 16.89 -20.53 5.95
C GLU A 6 17.34 -19.06 5.86
N LYS A 7 17.33 -18.46 4.66
CA LYS A 7 17.57 -17.01 4.49
C LYS A 7 16.39 -16.18 5.05
N TYR A 8 15.16 -16.67 4.93
CA TYR A 8 13.96 -16.00 5.43
C TYR A 8 13.83 -16.05 6.97
N TYR A 9 14.15 -17.19 7.58
CA TYR A 9 14.07 -17.36 9.04
C TYR A 9 15.08 -16.46 9.79
N ASN A 10 16.31 -16.36 9.28
CA ASN A 10 17.36 -15.52 9.87
C ASN A 10 17.07 -14.00 9.74
N ARG A 11 16.22 -13.58 8.80
CA ARG A 11 15.81 -12.17 8.64
C ARG A 11 14.72 -11.74 9.63
N ARG A 12 13.86 -12.67 10.09
CA ARG A 12 12.84 -12.43 11.13
C ARG A 12 13.47 -12.06 12.48
N GLU A 13 14.53 -12.75 12.89
CA GLU A 13 15.27 -12.42 14.11
C GLU A 13 15.92 -11.03 14.03
N ALA A 14 16.45 -10.65 12.85
CA ALA A 14 17.08 -9.36 12.66
C ALA A 14 16.06 -8.20 12.77
N LEU A 15 14.88 -8.31 12.18
CA LEU A 15 13.83 -7.29 12.27
C LEU A 15 13.25 -7.17 13.70
N CYS A 16 13.09 -8.29 14.41
CA CYS A 16 12.62 -8.31 15.80
C CYS A 16 13.68 -7.77 16.79
N LYS A 17 14.98 -8.00 16.55
CA LYS A 17 16.08 -7.44 17.35
C LYS A 17 16.30 -5.93 17.11
N ILE A 18 16.11 -5.45 15.88
CA ILE A 18 16.22 -4.01 15.57
C ILE A 18 15.10 -3.21 16.26
N GLY A 19 13.88 -3.76 16.32
CA GLY A 19 12.75 -3.16 17.05
C GLY A 19 12.98 -3.02 18.57
N LYS A 20 13.91 -3.78 19.16
CA LYS A 20 14.26 -3.69 20.58
C LYS A 20 15.50 -2.85 20.89
N THR A 21 16.33 -2.51 19.90
CA THR A 21 17.64 -1.87 20.14
C THR A 21 17.69 -0.39 19.76
N LEU A 22 16.68 0.14 19.07
CA LEU A 22 16.61 1.56 18.68
C LEU A 22 15.89 2.43 19.71
N THR A 23 16.39 2.46 20.94
CA THR A 23 16.13 3.53 21.91
C THR A 23 17.19 4.65 21.87
N GLY A 24 18.11 4.62 20.89
CA GLY A 24 19.18 5.63 20.81
C GLY A 24 19.79 5.77 19.42
N LEU A 25 19.09 6.47 18.52
CA LEU A 25 19.63 7.45 17.55
C LEU A 25 18.49 7.81 16.58
N VAL A 26 17.86 8.97 16.79
CA VAL A 26 16.91 9.52 15.82
C VAL A 26 17.72 10.37 14.84
N ALA A 27 18.09 9.80 13.70
CA ALA A 27 18.50 10.61 12.56
C ALA A 27 17.23 11.21 11.95
N THR A 28 17.03 12.52 12.15
CA THR A 28 15.95 13.28 11.52
C THR A 28 16.16 13.33 10.02
N LEU A 29 15.53 12.39 9.29
CA LEU A 29 15.39 12.47 7.85
C LEU A 29 14.36 13.56 7.53
N SER A 30 14.85 14.72 7.11
CA SER A 30 14.05 15.83 6.61
C SER A 30 13.51 15.48 5.23
N PHE A 31 12.25 15.06 5.14
CA PHE A 31 11.51 15.01 3.88
C PHE A 31 10.85 16.37 3.63
N PRO A 32 10.75 16.82 2.37
CA PRO A 32 9.92 17.98 2.04
C PRO A 32 8.49 17.70 2.50
N SER A 33 7.88 18.68 3.17
CA SER A 33 6.54 18.56 3.74
C SER A 33 5.55 18.11 2.67
N ILE A 34 5.03 16.88 2.82
CA ILE A 34 3.83 16.44 2.11
C ILE A 34 2.69 17.33 2.62
N ALA A 35 1.78 17.71 1.71
CA ALA A 35 0.72 18.68 1.96
C ALA A 35 0.07 18.52 3.35
N THR A 36 -0.20 19.65 4.02
CA THR A 36 -0.87 19.71 5.33
C THR A 36 -2.07 18.76 5.36
N ALA A 37 -2.05 17.80 6.29
CA ALA A 37 -3.16 16.91 6.55
C ALA A 37 -4.43 17.74 6.80
N SER A 38 -5.28 17.84 5.78
CA SER A 38 -6.56 18.51 5.89
C SER A 38 -7.44 17.64 6.76
N GLN A 39 -7.68 18.09 8.00
CA GLN A 39 -8.71 17.53 8.88
C GLN A 39 -10.08 17.89 8.29
N THR A 40 -10.43 17.28 7.17
CA THR A 40 -11.80 17.39 6.66
C THR A 40 -12.71 16.57 7.57
N PRO A 41 -13.78 17.16 8.13
CA PRO A 41 -14.71 16.43 8.97
C PRO A 41 -15.46 15.39 8.14
N TYR A 42 -15.54 14.17 8.66
CA TYR A 42 -16.47 13.16 8.17
C TYR A 42 -17.92 13.61 8.51
N PRO A 43 -18.89 13.52 7.59
CA PRO A 43 -18.82 12.87 6.27
C PRO A 43 -18.36 13.81 5.14
N TYR A 44 -17.34 13.37 4.40
CA TYR A 44 -17.01 13.88 3.07
C TYR A 44 -18.00 13.27 2.05
N LYS A 45 -18.35 13.99 0.97
CA LYS A 45 -19.26 13.48 -0.07
C LYS A 45 -18.72 12.14 -0.62
N THR A 46 -19.49 11.06 -0.45
CA THR A 46 -19.11 9.74 -0.95
C THR A 46 -18.92 9.80 -2.47
N PRO A 47 -17.74 9.44 -3.01
CA PRO A 47 -17.54 9.37 -4.45
C PRO A 47 -18.47 8.31 -5.04
N THR A 48 -18.95 8.58 -6.26
CA THR A 48 -19.87 7.70 -6.99
C THR A 48 -19.23 7.08 -8.24
N SER A 49 -18.11 7.63 -8.68
CA SER A 49 -17.31 7.11 -9.79
C SER A 49 -15.81 7.19 -9.52
N ARG A 50 -15.00 6.66 -10.44
CA ARG A 50 -13.55 6.77 -10.39
C ARG A 50 -13.07 8.22 -10.58
N GLU A 51 -13.76 8.99 -11.42
CA GLU A 51 -13.45 10.40 -11.69
C GLU A 51 -13.62 11.25 -10.43
N ASP A 52 -14.62 10.93 -9.60
CA ASP A 52 -14.81 11.60 -8.31
C ASP A 52 -13.59 11.46 -7.39
N LEU A 53 -12.81 10.37 -7.51
CA LEU A 53 -11.63 10.12 -6.67
C LEU A 53 -10.52 11.16 -6.86
N TYR A 54 -10.41 11.80 -8.02
CA TYR A 54 -9.41 12.85 -8.28
C TYR A 54 -9.65 14.12 -7.46
N ASN A 55 -10.87 14.32 -6.96
CA ASN A 55 -11.26 15.51 -6.20
C ASN A 55 -11.23 15.29 -4.68
N ILE A 56 -10.85 14.08 -4.24
CA ILE A 56 -10.80 13.71 -2.82
C ILE A 56 -9.46 14.15 -2.22
N PRO A 57 -9.45 14.64 -0.97
CA PRO A 57 -8.20 14.85 -0.22
C PRO A 57 -7.29 13.61 -0.22
N GLU A 58 -5.99 13.82 -0.42
CA GLU A 58 -5.01 12.72 -0.56
C GLU A 58 -5.00 11.75 0.64
N ASN A 59 -5.26 12.23 1.86
CA ASN A 59 -5.39 11.39 3.05
C ASN A 59 -6.60 10.45 2.99
N HIS A 60 -7.74 10.95 2.51
CA HIS A 60 -8.92 10.12 2.28
C HIS A 60 -8.70 9.13 1.14
N LEU A 61 -8.00 9.52 0.07
CA LEU A 61 -7.69 8.62 -1.03
C LEU A 61 -6.71 7.51 -0.62
N LEU A 62 -5.66 7.86 0.15
CA LEU A 62 -4.74 6.88 0.72
C LEU A 62 -5.46 5.93 1.68
N ALA A 63 -6.37 6.45 2.52
CA ALA A 63 -7.18 5.61 3.41
C ALA A 63 -8.02 4.59 2.64
N ARG A 64 -8.58 4.99 1.48
CA ARG A 64 -9.34 4.09 0.59
C ARG A 64 -8.44 3.02 -0.01
N ALA A 65 -7.23 3.38 -0.41
CA ALA A 65 -6.24 2.42 -0.89
C ALA A 65 -5.87 1.41 0.19
N ILE A 66 -5.59 1.86 1.42
CA ILE A 66 -5.30 0.96 2.56
C ILE A 66 -6.49 0.04 2.83
N TYR A 67 -7.71 0.58 2.86
CA TYR A 67 -8.91 -0.23 3.08
C TYR A 67 -9.10 -1.26 1.96
N GLY A 68 -8.97 -0.86 0.71
CA GLY A 68 -9.17 -1.76 -0.43
C GLY A 68 -8.07 -2.81 -0.60
N GLU A 69 -6.83 -2.52 -0.20
CA GLU A 69 -5.70 -3.44 -0.34
C GLU A 69 -5.46 -4.29 0.91
N ALA A 70 -5.84 -3.79 2.09
CA ALA A 70 -5.37 -4.29 3.37
C ALA A 70 -6.44 -4.27 4.47
N ASP A 71 -7.74 -4.39 4.11
CA ASP A 71 -8.86 -4.37 5.07
C ASP A 71 -8.71 -5.36 6.23
N SER A 72 -8.06 -6.48 5.97
CA SER A 72 -7.92 -7.65 6.84
C SER A 72 -6.50 -7.81 7.39
N CYS A 73 -5.60 -6.90 7.05
CA CYS A 73 -4.22 -6.89 7.53
C CYS A 73 -4.10 -6.29 8.93
N VAL A 74 -3.01 -6.62 9.63
CA VAL A 74 -2.70 -5.97 10.91
C VAL A 74 -2.23 -4.52 10.69
N PRO A 75 -2.33 -3.62 11.69
CA PRO A 75 -1.96 -2.21 11.52
C PRO A 75 -0.55 -1.98 10.95
N ASP A 76 0.44 -2.78 11.34
CA ASP A 76 1.82 -2.64 10.86
C ASP A 76 1.95 -2.91 9.35
N GLU A 77 1.17 -3.87 8.82
CA GLU A 77 1.12 -4.17 7.39
C GLU A 77 0.39 -3.06 6.62
N GLN A 78 -0.71 -2.54 7.18
CA GLN A 78 -1.43 -1.39 6.62
C GLN A 78 -0.52 -0.16 6.53
N ILE A 79 0.28 0.10 7.57
CA ILE A 79 1.30 1.16 7.60
C ILE A 79 2.36 0.91 6.52
N ALA A 80 2.87 -0.32 6.41
CA ALA A 80 3.90 -0.65 5.43
C ALA A 80 3.41 -0.47 3.98
N ILE A 81 2.17 -0.86 3.68
CA ILE A 81 1.51 -0.65 2.38
C ILE A 81 1.33 0.85 2.13
N ALA A 82 0.86 1.62 3.11
CA ALA A 82 0.71 3.07 2.97
C ALA A 82 2.04 3.76 2.63
N TYR A 83 3.14 3.37 3.29
CA TYR A 83 4.47 3.88 2.96
C TYR A 83 4.93 3.50 1.55
N THR A 84 4.47 2.39 0.96
CA THR A 84 4.83 2.09 -0.44
C THR A 84 4.31 3.17 -1.39
N SER A 85 3.11 3.71 -1.15
CA SER A 85 2.53 4.84 -1.89
C SER A 85 3.37 6.11 -1.74
N ILE A 86 3.78 6.42 -0.52
CA ILE A 86 4.64 7.58 -0.24
C ILE A 86 6.02 7.43 -0.89
N ASN A 87 6.60 6.22 -0.86
CA ASN A 87 7.90 5.98 -1.47
C ASN A 87 7.84 6.10 -3.00
N ARG A 88 6.75 5.63 -3.63
CA ARG A 88 6.50 5.78 -5.07
C ARG A 88 6.48 7.24 -5.50
N LEU A 89 5.81 8.10 -4.73
CA LEU A 89 5.80 9.55 -4.97
C LEU A 89 7.23 10.15 -5.01
N HIS A 90 8.19 9.53 -4.34
CA HIS A 90 9.56 10.05 -4.19
C HIS A 90 10.64 9.25 -4.92
N ASP A 91 10.28 8.22 -5.71
CA ASP A 91 11.26 7.38 -6.39
C ASP A 91 11.67 7.88 -7.79
N ASN A 92 11.01 8.96 -8.25
CA ASN A 92 11.21 9.58 -9.56
C ASN A 92 10.94 8.65 -10.75
N LYS A 93 10.17 7.57 -10.58
CA LYS A 93 9.82 6.64 -11.65
C LYS A 93 8.47 7.03 -12.25
N SER A 94 8.44 7.30 -13.56
CA SER A 94 7.22 7.74 -14.26
C SER A 94 6.09 6.72 -14.21
N TYR A 95 6.44 5.44 -14.15
CA TYR A 95 5.51 4.32 -14.00
C TYR A 95 4.83 4.21 -12.62
N ASN A 96 5.22 5.05 -11.67
CA ASN A 96 4.66 5.08 -10.32
C ASN A 96 3.79 6.33 -10.06
N GLY A 97 3.65 7.22 -11.04
CA GLY A 97 3.13 8.58 -10.84
C GLY A 97 4.15 9.48 -10.14
N GLN A 98 4.27 10.74 -10.57
CA GLN A 98 5.40 11.59 -10.16
C GLN A 98 5.00 12.89 -9.45
N ASN A 99 3.76 13.38 -9.62
CA ASN A 99 3.45 14.76 -9.24
C ASN A 99 2.55 14.89 -8.01
N SER A 100 1.82 13.84 -7.64
CA SER A 100 0.93 13.85 -6.47
C SER A 100 0.65 12.45 -5.95
N LEU A 101 0.25 12.34 -4.69
CA LEU A 101 -0.19 11.05 -4.15
C LEU A 101 -1.44 10.56 -4.87
N THR A 102 -2.32 11.46 -5.31
CA THR A 102 -3.46 11.13 -6.18
C THR A 102 -3.02 10.46 -7.47
N GLU A 103 -1.98 10.97 -8.13
CA GLU A 103 -1.45 10.36 -9.36
C GLU A 103 -0.88 8.97 -9.11
N VAL A 104 -0.13 8.77 -8.01
CA VAL A 104 0.40 7.46 -7.61
C VAL A 104 -0.74 6.45 -7.36
N LEU A 105 -1.72 6.84 -6.55
CA LEU A 105 -2.79 5.94 -6.12
C LEU A 105 -3.74 5.57 -7.27
N LEU A 106 -3.99 6.50 -8.19
CA LEU A 106 -4.84 6.29 -9.34
C LEU A 106 -4.05 5.95 -10.60
N HIS A 107 -2.74 5.69 -10.51
CA HIS A 107 -1.92 5.44 -11.68
C HIS A 107 -2.42 4.22 -12.46
N ILE A 108 -2.48 4.38 -13.78
CA ILE A 108 -2.75 3.30 -14.74
C ILE A 108 -1.60 3.27 -15.73
N GLN A 109 -0.97 2.12 -15.85
CA GLN A 109 0.05 1.88 -16.87
C GLN A 109 -0.30 0.63 -17.67
N ASN A 110 -0.29 0.75 -19.00
CA ASN A 110 -0.60 -0.36 -19.91
C ASN A 110 -1.94 -1.05 -19.59
N GLY A 111 -2.96 -0.27 -19.19
CA GLY A 111 -4.28 -0.77 -18.80
C GLY A 111 -4.31 -1.50 -17.46
N ARG A 112 -3.26 -1.41 -16.64
CA ARG A 112 -3.16 -2.02 -15.32
C ARG A 112 -3.13 -0.95 -14.24
N HIS A 113 -3.92 -1.16 -13.19
CA HIS A 113 -3.99 -0.25 -12.06
C HIS A 113 -2.86 -0.55 -11.10
N GLN A 114 -2.30 0.51 -10.50
CA GLN A 114 -1.33 0.33 -9.44
C GLN A 114 -1.98 -0.22 -8.15
N TYR A 115 -3.25 0.09 -7.92
CA TYR A 115 -4.03 -0.44 -6.80
C TYR A 115 -5.31 -1.05 -7.36
N ASP A 116 -5.47 -2.35 -7.17
CA ASP A 116 -6.59 -3.12 -7.72
C ASP A 116 -7.93 -2.66 -7.14
N CYS A 117 -7.92 -2.12 -5.91
CA CYS A 117 -9.12 -1.58 -5.28
C CYS A 117 -9.76 -0.41 -6.03
N PHE A 118 -9.03 0.29 -6.91
CA PHE A 118 -9.56 1.38 -7.74
C PHE A 118 -9.87 0.97 -9.18
N LYS A 119 -9.71 -0.31 -9.51
CA LYS A 119 -10.06 -0.83 -10.82
C LYS A 119 -11.59 -0.85 -10.93
N ASP A 120 -12.12 0.03 -11.78
CA ASP A 120 -13.55 0.03 -12.11
C ASP A 120 -13.80 -1.10 -13.12
N ILE A 121 -14.39 -2.19 -12.65
CA ILE A 121 -14.67 -3.36 -13.47
C ILE A 121 -16.18 -3.50 -13.55
N SER A 122 -16.79 -2.67 -14.39
CA SER A 122 -18.22 -2.73 -14.70
C SER A 122 -18.67 -4.08 -15.31
N THR A 123 -17.74 -5.00 -15.59
CA THR A 123 -18.00 -6.30 -16.22
C THR A 123 -17.75 -7.54 -15.35
N ASP A 124 -17.22 -7.40 -14.12
CA ASP A 124 -16.93 -8.55 -13.25
C ASP A 124 -17.62 -8.38 -11.88
N LEU A 125 -18.74 -9.08 -11.70
CA LEU A 125 -19.64 -8.94 -10.54
C LEU A 125 -18.95 -9.13 -9.17
N ASN A 126 -17.86 -9.90 -9.11
CA ASN A 126 -17.10 -10.07 -7.86
C ASN A 126 -16.20 -8.86 -7.55
N LEU A 127 -15.69 -8.18 -8.58
CA LEU A 127 -14.79 -7.03 -8.44
C LEU A 127 -15.56 -5.70 -8.33
N VAL A 128 -16.79 -5.65 -8.84
CA VAL A 128 -17.76 -4.58 -8.56
C VAL A 128 -17.88 -4.33 -7.05
N THR A 129 -17.78 -5.39 -6.23
CA THR A 129 -17.87 -5.25 -4.76
C THR A 129 -16.68 -4.52 -4.13
N ASN A 130 -15.46 -4.78 -4.58
CA ASN A 130 -14.27 -4.16 -3.97
C ASN A 130 -14.15 -2.68 -4.33
N PHE A 131 -14.44 -2.32 -5.58
CA PHE A 131 -14.48 -0.91 -5.98
C PHE A 131 -15.58 -0.15 -5.22
N GLN A 132 -16.79 -0.70 -5.16
CA GLN A 132 -17.90 -0.09 -4.39
C GLN A 132 -17.59 0.03 -2.89
N ARG A 133 -17.01 -1.01 -2.28
CA ARG A 133 -16.53 -0.99 -0.89
C ARG A 133 -15.47 0.09 -0.69
N THR A 134 -14.63 0.32 -1.69
CA THR A 134 -13.59 1.36 -1.67
C THR A 134 -14.16 2.76 -1.87
N LEU A 135 -15.28 2.92 -2.60
CA LEU A 135 -16.01 4.19 -2.74
C LEU A 135 -16.78 4.57 -1.47
N ASP A 136 -17.28 3.60 -0.71
CA ASP A 136 -18.00 3.86 0.55
C ASP A 136 -17.60 2.93 1.72
N PRO A 137 -16.33 2.92 2.19
CA PRO A 137 -15.85 1.99 3.21
C PRO A 137 -16.66 2.03 4.49
N ALA A 138 -17.08 3.24 4.89
CA ALA A 138 -17.81 3.49 6.12
C ALA A 138 -19.17 2.79 6.17
N ARG A 139 -19.81 2.57 5.01
CA ARG A 139 -21.05 1.81 4.89
C ARG A 139 -20.86 0.32 5.18
N TYR A 140 -19.69 -0.24 4.87
CA TYR A 140 -19.41 -1.67 5.00
C TYR A 140 -18.70 -2.01 6.32
N ASP A 141 -17.71 -1.20 6.72
CA ASP A 141 -16.97 -1.36 7.97
C ASP A 141 -16.43 -0.02 8.46
N MET A 142 -17.26 0.71 9.21
CA MET A 142 -16.89 2.00 9.80
C MET A 142 -15.66 1.91 10.71
N LYS A 143 -15.52 0.83 11.49
CA LYS A 143 -14.42 0.70 12.46
C LYS A 143 -13.10 0.59 11.72
N ASN A 144 -13.02 -0.27 10.72
CA ASN A 144 -11.82 -0.44 9.93
C ASN A 144 -11.53 0.79 9.05
N TRP A 145 -12.57 1.42 8.50
CA TRP A 145 -12.43 2.68 7.77
C TRP A 145 -11.76 3.77 8.61
N LEU A 146 -12.21 3.98 9.85
CA LEU A 146 -11.61 4.97 10.76
C LEU A 146 -10.16 4.63 11.10
N GLN A 147 -9.82 3.34 11.20
CA GLN A 147 -8.44 2.89 11.39
C GLN A 147 -7.58 3.21 10.16
N CYS A 148 -8.05 2.89 8.95
CA CYS A 148 -7.36 3.20 7.69
C CYS A 148 -7.14 4.71 7.53
N LEU A 149 -8.15 5.53 7.86
CA LEU A 149 -8.05 6.98 7.84
C LEU A 149 -7.05 7.51 8.86
N LYS A 150 -7.03 6.95 10.08
CA LYS A 150 -6.03 7.30 11.07
C LYS A 150 -4.63 6.97 10.58
N ILE A 151 -4.42 5.77 10.02
CA ILE A 151 -3.11 5.35 9.47
C ILE A 151 -2.68 6.26 8.33
N ALA A 152 -3.58 6.58 7.39
CA ALA A 152 -3.26 7.46 6.27
C ALA A 152 -2.81 8.85 6.75
N ASN A 153 -3.54 9.45 7.70
CA ASN A 153 -3.15 10.73 8.29
C ASN A 153 -1.79 10.64 9.00
N ASP A 154 -1.60 9.62 9.83
CA ASP A 154 -0.37 9.42 10.61
C ASP A 154 0.85 9.15 9.69
N VAL A 155 0.67 8.45 8.56
CA VAL A 155 1.73 8.19 7.57
C VAL A 155 2.09 9.46 6.78
N ILE A 156 1.11 10.24 6.35
CA ILE A 156 1.33 11.50 5.60
C ILE A 156 2.15 12.50 6.42
N VAL A 157 1.89 12.58 7.73
CA VAL A 157 2.66 13.44 8.65
C VAL A 157 3.92 12.76 9.20
N ASN A 158 4.30 11.61 8.64
CA ASN A 158 5.48 10.82 9.00
C ASN A 158 5.60 10.52 10.51
N LYS A 159 4.48 10.18 11.15
CA LYS A 159 4.42 9.85 12.58
C LYS A 159 5.06 8.51 12.91
N TYR A 160 5.01 7.57 11.98
CA TYR A 160 5.63 6.26 12.14
C TYR A 160 7.08 6.30 11.60
N PRO A 161 8.01 5.52 12.18
CA PRO A 161 9.26 5.26 11.49
C PRO A 161 8.93 4.55 10.17
N ASN A 162 9.50 4.98 9.05
CA ASN A 162 9.26 4.32 7.77
C ASN A 162 9.75 2.86 7.82
N LEU A 163 8.79 1.95 8.05
CA LEU A 163 9.05 0.54 8.37
C LEU A 163 9.62 -0.25 7.18
N ASN A 164 9.43 0.26 5.95
CA ASN A 164 9.74 -0.47 4.74
C ASN A 164 11.02 0.01 4.01
N LYS A 165 11.86 0.84 4.65
CA LYS A 165 13.19 1.24 4.08
C LYS A 165 13.14 1.76 2.63
N LYS A 166 12.12 2.56 2.28
CA LYS A 166 11.91 3.11 0.93
C LYS A 166 11.43 2.10 -0.13
N GLN A 167 10.90 0.94 0.27
CA GLN A 167 10.34 -0.03 -0.67
C GLN A 167 9.10 0.51 -1.37
N THR A 168 9.03 0.34 -2.69
CA THR A 168 7.92 0.81 -3.55
C THR A 168 7.01 -0.34 -4.00
N SER A 169 7.20 -1.55 -3.48
CA SER A 169 6.40 -2.73 -3.80
C SER A 169 6.13 -3.55 -2.55
N TYR A 170 5.02 -4.28 -2.56
CA TYR A 170 4.65 -5.25 -1.54
C TYR A 170 4.12 -6.52 -2.21
N VAL A 171 4.15 -7.65 -1.49
CA VAL A 171 3.58 -8.91 -1.96
C VAL A 171 3.12 -9.75 -0.77
N THR A 172 2.07 -10.53 -0.97
CA THR A 172 1.60 -11.47 0.06
C THR A 172 2.37 -12.79 0.00
N ASN A 173 2.57 -13.43 1.16
CA ASN A 173 3.19 -14.76 1.22
C ASN A 173 2.41 -15.82 0.42
N TRP A 174 1.09 -15.70 0.37
CA TRP A 174 0.26 -16.60 -0.43
C TRP A 174 0.65 -16.54 -1.91
N LYS A 175 0.89 -15.34 -2.45
CA LYS A 175 1.27 -15.19 -3.85
C LYS A 175 2.66 -15.72 -4.16
N ILE A 176 3.60 -15.53 -3.25
CA ILE A 176 4.94 -16.14 -3.39
C ILE A 176 4.81 -17.66 -3.51
N LYS A 177 4.01 -18.29 -2.65
CA LYS A 177 3.75 -19.75 -2.72
C LYS A 177 3.07 -20.16 -4.03
N GLU A 178 2.14 -19.35 -4.54
CA GLU A 178 1.51 -19.57 -5.84
C GLU A 178 2.55 -19.54 -6.97
N TRP A 179 3.42 -18.53 -7.01
CA TRP A 179 4.49 -18.41 -8.01
C TRP A 179 5.48 -19.58 -7.94
N GLU A 180 5.88 -20.00 -6.75
CA GLU A 180 6.75 -21.15 -6.52
C GLU A 180 6.10 -22.44 -7.04
N LYS A 181 4.82 -22.68 -6.71
CA LYS A 181 4.06 -23.84 -7.18
C LYS A 181 3.99 -23.92 -8.70
N HIS A 182 3.89 -22.78 -9.39
CA HIS A 182 3.76 -22.72 -10.84
C HIS A 182 5.09 -22.48 -11.58
N GLY A 183 6.21 -22.32 -10.87
CA GLY A 183 7.51 -21.99 -11.48
C GLY A 183 7.50 -20.64 -12.20
N ARG A 184 6.66 -19.69 -11.77
CA ARG A 184 6.43 -18.38 -12.43
C ARG A 184 6.66 -17.24 -11.44
N THR A 185 7.93 -16.99 -11.10
CA THR A 185 8.29 -15.80 -10.33
C THR A 185 8.48 -14.61 -11.28
N PRO A 186 7.78 -13.49 -11.09
CA PRO A 186 7.96 -12.31 -11.92
C PRO A 186 9.40 -11.80 -11.90
N SER A 187 9.89 -11.30 -13.03
CA SER A 187 11.29 -10.87 -13.14
C SER A 187 11.62 -9.67 -12.24
N TRP A 188 10.62 -8.84 -11.90
CA TRP A 188 10.78 -7.74 -10.95
C TRP A 188 10.97 -8.21 -9.52
N PHE A 189 10.39 -9.36 -9.13
CA PHE A 189 10.43 -9.85 -7.76
C PHE A 189 11.86 -10.25 -7.36
N SER A 190 12.64 -10.80 -8.31
CA SER A 190 14.05 -11.12 -8.08
C SER A 190 14.98 -9.91 -8.12
N LYS A 191 14.57 -8.82 -8.78
CA LYS A 191 15.32 -7.56 -8.90
C LYS A 191 15.00 -6.53 -7.82
N SER A 192 13.89 -6.72 -7.11
CA SER A 192 13.44 -5.83 -6.04
C SER A 192 13.48 -6.53 -4.69
N THR A 193 13.32 -5.77 -3.61
CA THR A 193 13.07 -6.33 -2.29
C THR A 193 11.73 -5.79 -1.83
N PRO A 194 10.59 -6.43 -2.15
CA PRO A 194 9.28 -5.93 -1.73
C PRO A 194 9.09 -6.04 -0.21
N VAL A 195 8.11 -5.31 0.31
CA VAL A 195 7.51 -5.59 1.63
C VAL A 195 6.80 -6.94 1.55
N LEU A 196 7.01 -7.79 2.55
CA LEU A 196 6.24 -9.03 2.68
C LEU A 196 5.05 -8.81 3.59
N ILE A 197 3.88 -9.21 3.12
CA ILE A 197 2.60 -9.15 3.83
C ILE A 197 2.21 -10.59 4.18
N ASP A 198 2.04 -10.87 5.47
CA ASP A 198 1.70 -12.19 5.99
C ASP A 198 0.20 -12.46 5.86
N SER A 199 -0.63 -11.41 5.81
CA SER A 199 -2.09 -11.55 5.62
C SER A 199 -2.44 -12.27 4.31
N PRO A 200 -3.20 -13.37 4.37
CA PRO A 200 -3.63 -14.11 3.17
C PRO A 200 -4.74 -13.39 2.38
N TYR A 201 -5.24 -12.27 2.90
CA TYR A 201 -6.39 -11.55 2.36
C TYR A 201 -6.05 -10.15 1.86
N ALA A 202 -4.77 -9.73 1.91
CA ALA A 202 -4.38 -8.48 1.27
C ALA A 202 -4.58 -8.61 -0.25
N HIS A 203 -5.29 -7.65 -0.85
CA HIS A 203 -5.40 -7.57 -2.29
C HIS A 203 -4.04 -7.23 -2.90
N LEU A 204 -3.82 -7.77 -4.09
CA LEU A 204 -2.48 -8.00 -4.61
C LEU A 204 -1.95 -6.80 -5.36
N PHE A 205 -0.70 -6.47 -5.10
CA PHE A 205 0.11 -5.72 -6.05
C PHE A 205 0.79 -6.71 -7.00
N GLU A 206 0.20 -6.92 -8.17
CA GLU A 206 0.59 -8.04 -9.04
C GLU A 206 1.21 -7.64 -10.37
N HIS A 207 1.99 -6.56 -10.46
CA HIS A 207 2.43 -6.09 -11.78
C HIS A 207 3.95 -5.94 -11.94
N GLU A 208 4.46 -6.68 -12.94
CA GLU A 208 5.65 -6.32 -13.70
C GLU A 208 5.42 -4.93 -14.29
N PHE A 209 6.03 -3.92 -13.68
CA PHE A 209 6.35 -2.68 -14.38
C PHE A 209 7.62 -2.97 -15.17
N ILE A 210 7.42 -3.42 -16.40
CA ILE A 210 8.48 -3.61 -17.39
C ILE A 210 8.95 -2.21 -17.78
N GLU A 211 10.23 -1.92 -17.53
CA GLU A 211 10.96 -0.81 -18.17
C GLU A 211 11.07 -1.04 -19.68
#